data_AF-A0A7C6SXA4-F1
#
_entry.id   AF-A0A7C6SXA4-F1
#
_cell.length_a   1.000
_cell.length_b   1.000
_cell.length_c   1.000
_cell.angle_alpha   90.00
_cell.angle_beta   90.00
_cell.angle_gamma   90.00
#
_symmetry.space_group_name_H-M   'P 1'
#
loop_
_entity.id
_entity.type
_entity.pdbx_description
1 polymer ?
#
loop_
_entity_poly.entity_id
_entity_poly.type
_entity_poly.pdbx_seq_one_letter_code
_entity_poly.pdbx_strand_id
1 'polypeptide(L)'
;MERSRKQVYLSPDQDEELSKLALATGRSESSIVREALSEYLAKMRKEADASPNPLSKLLELRVETETVDSSDQHDRDLYPAPGAVRGEGIS
;
A
#
# COMPACT_ATOMS: atom_id res chain seq x y z
N MET A 1 17.83 -1.64 -7.75
CA MET A 1 16.52 -1.47 -7.09
C MET A 1 16.70 -1.80 -5.62
N GLU A 2 16.36 -0.88 -4.75
CA GLU A 2 16.34 -1.10 -3.31
C GLU A 2 15.24 -2.11 -2.95
N ARG A 3 15.51 -3.00 -1.99
CA ARG A 3 14.55 -4.03 -1.53
C ARG A 3 14.43 -3.94 -0.02
N SER A 4 13.19 -3.90 0.47
CA SER A 4 12.92 -4.02 1.91
C SER A 4 12.72 -5.48 2.30
N ARG A 5 13.21 -5.85 3.50
CA ARG A 5 12.96 -7.17 4.08
C ARG A 5 11.58 -7.16 4.74
N LYS A 6 10.73 -8.12 4.39
CA LYS A 6 9.45 -8.38 5.06
C LYS A 6 9.41 -9.84 5.53
N GLN A 7 8.95 -10.07 6.76
CA GLN A 7 8.68 -11.41 7.30
C GLN A 7 7.20 -11.73 7.10
N VAL A 8 6.89 -12.95 6.68
CA VAL A 8 5.53 -13.44 6.44
C VAL A 8 5.45 -14.87 6.94
N TYR A 9 4.34 -15.21 7.60
CA TYR A 9 4.07 -16.59 8.00
C TYR A 9 3.44 -17.37 6.85
N LEU A 10 3.97 -18.56 6.58
CA LEU A 10 3.41 -19.53 5.64
C LEU A 10 2.88 -20.72 6.42
N SER A 11 1.87 -21.40 5.87
CA SER A 11 1.54 -22.74 6.37
C SER A 11 2.67 -23.73 6.03
N PRO A 12 2.80 -24.84 6.77
CA PRO A 12 3.80 -25.87 6.44
C PRO A 12 3.70 -26.36 5.00
N ASP A 13 2.47 -26.58 4.50
CA ASP A 13 2.24 -27.02 3.12
C ASP A 13 2.70 -25.97 2.09
N GLN A 14 2.48 -24.68 2.38
CA GLN A 14 2.92 -23.60 1.49
C GLN A 14 4.44 -23.49 1.42
N ASP A 15 5.13 -23.68 2.55
CA ASP A 15 6.59 -23.68 2.61
C ASP A 15 7.17 -24.85 1.82
N GLU A 16 6.61 -26.05 1.99
CA GLU A 16 7.03 -27.25 1.27
C GLU A 16 6.84 -27.10 -0.25
N GLU A 17 5.67 -26.64 -0.69
CA GLU A 17 5.38 -26.44 -2.11
C GLU A 17 6.24 -25.32 -2.73
N LEU A 18 6.51 -24.24 -1.98
CA LEU A 18 7.41 -23.17 -2.42
C LEU A 18 8.84 -23.69 -2.62
N SER A 19 9.32 -24.52 -1.70
CA SER A 19 10.67 -25.11 -1.79
C SER A 19 10.79 -26.08 -2.96
N LYS A 20 9.79 -26.96 -3.16
CA LYS A 20 9.73 -27.85 -4.35
C LYS A 20 9.73 -27.05 -5.65
N LEU A 21 8.96 -25.98 -5.73
CA LEU A 21 8.89 -25.13 -6.92
C LEU A 21 10.21 -24.41 -7.19
N ALA A 22 10.90 -23.94 -6.15
CA ALA A 22 12.22 -23.35 -6.25
C ALA A 22 13.25 -24.33 -6.83
N LEU A 23 13.27 -25.56 -6.31
CA LEU A 23 14.13 -26.63 -6.80
C LEU A 23 13.82 -27.00 -8.26
N ALA A 24 12.55 -27.18 -8.60
CA ALA A 24 12.13 -27.60 -9.95
C ALA A 24 12.44 -26.53 -11.02
N THR A 25 12.39 -25.25 -10.65
CA THR A 25 12.60 -24.13 -11.58
C THR A 25 14.03 -23.59 -11.57
N GLY A 26 14.86 -23.99 -10.61
CA GLY A 26 16.19 -23.42 -10.40
C GLY A 26 16.17 -21.95 -9.97
N ARG A 27 15.04 -21.48 -9.41
CA ARG A 27 14.84 -20.08 -9.00
C ARG A 27 14.86 -19.98 -7.48
N SER A 28 15.25 -18.82 -6.96
CA SER A 28 15.12 -18.56 -5.52
C SER A 28 13.66 -18.41 -5.11
N GLU A 29 13.31 -18.90 -3.91
CA GLU A 29 11.98 -18.74 -3.32
C GLU A 29 11.54 -17.27 -3.27
N SER A 30 12.46 -16.38 -2.88
CA SER A 30 12.19 -14.94 -2.89
C SER A 30 11.85 -14.40 -4.29
N SER A 31 12.39 -14.99 -5.36
CA SER A 31 12.03 -14.61 -6.73
C SER A 31 10.61 -15.04 -7.08
N ILE A 32 10.25 -16.28 -6.73
CA ILE A 32 8.92 -16.84 -6.95
C ILE A 32 7.88 -16.04 -6.18
N VAL A 33 8.12 -15.78 -4.89
CA VAL A 33 7.21 -14.98 -4.04
C VAL A 33 7.03 -13.57 -4.59
N ARG A 34 8.09 -12.92 -5.07
CA ARG A 34 7.96 -11.57 -5.67
C ARG A 34 7.13 -11.58 -6.94
N GLU A 35 7.31 -12.57 -7.80
CA GLU A 35 6.53 -12.71 -9.04
C GLU A 35 5.05 -12.94 -8.72
N ALA A 36 4.76 -13.96 -7.90
CA ALA A 36 3.39 -14.29 -7.49
C ALA A 36 2.68 -13.09 -6.82
N LEU A 37 3.39 -12.36 -5.96
CA LEU A 37 2.86 -11.15 -5.33
C LEU A 37 2.58 -10.04 -6.37
N SER A 38 3.47 -9.87 -7.35
CA SER A 38 3.31 -8.87 -8.41
C SER A 38 2.10 -9.18 -9.29
N GLU A 39 1.94 -10.44 -9.70
CA GLU A 39 0.81 -10.91 -10.48
C GLU A 39 -0.51 -10.75 -9.72
N TYR A 40 -0.52 -11.14 -8.44
CA TYR A 40 -1.69 -10.99 -7.58
C TYR A 40 -2.10 -9.52 -7.43
N LEU A 41 -1.15 -8.62 -7.13
CA LEU A 41 -1.43 -7.20 -7.00
C LEU A 41 -1.92 -6.59 -8.33
N ALA A 42 -1.36 -6.99 -9.46
CA ALA A 42 -1.81 -6.53 -10.78
C ALA A 42 -3.25 -6.99 -11.07
N LYS A 43 -3.59 -8.23 -10.72
CA LYS A 43 -4.95 -8.77 -10.83
C LYS A 43 -5.92 -7.98 -9.93
N MET A 44 -5.57 -7.76 -8.67
CA MET A 44 -6.42 -7.03 -7.72
C MET A 44 -6.66 -5.58 -8.13
N ARG A 45 -5.66 -4.89 -8.69
CA ARG A 45 -5.85 -3.53 -9.24
C ARG A 45 -6.87 -3.52 -10.38
N LYS A 46 -6.74 -4.43 -11.34
CA LYS A 46 -7.70 -4.54 -12.45
C LYS A 46 -9.13 -4.81 -11.97
N GLU A 47 -9.29 -5.64 -10.92
CA GLU A 47 -10.60 -5.90 -10.31
C GLU A 47 -11.14 -4.68 -9.56
N ALA A 48 -10.28 -3.94 -8.87
CA ALA A 48 -10.62 -2.71 -8.16
C ALA A 48 -11.03 -1.57 -9.12
N ASP A 49 -10.36 -1.45 -10.26
CA ASP A 49 -10.69 -0.53 -11.35
C ASP A 49 -12.05 -0.85 -11.99
N ALA A 50 -12.37 -2.15 -12.11
CA ALA A 50 -13.64 -2.62 -12.65
C ALA A 50 -14.79 -2.54 -11.64
N SER A 51 -14.49 -2.31 -10.36
CA SER A 51 -15.50 -2.21 -9.31
C SER A 51 -16.23 -0.86 -9.38
N PRO A 52 -17.57 -0.84 -9.29
CA PRO A 52 -18.34 0.40 -9.23
C PRO A 52 -18.17 1.15 -7.89
N ASN A 53 -17.39 0.61 -6.95
CA ASN A 53 -17.18 1.22 -5.65
C ASN A 53 -16.29 2.48 -5.77
N PRO A 54 -16.81 3.69 -5.50
CA PRO A 54 -16.04 4.93 -5.64
C PRO A 54 -14.81 4.98 -4.72
N LEU A 55 -14.76 4.16 -3.65
CA LEU A 55 -13.63 4.09 -2.72
C LEU A 55 -12.46 3.25 -3.25
N SER A 56 -12.63 2.41 -4.28
CA SER A 56 -11.52 1.63 -4.83
C SER A 56 -10.41 2.53 -5.39
N LYS A 57 -10.79 3.69 -5.95
CA LYS A 57 -9.86 4.73 -6.44
C LYS A 57 -8.99 5.36 -5.35
N LEU A 58 -9.45 5.35 -4.08
CA LEU A 58 -8.66 5.88 -2.97
C LEU A 58 -7.48 4.97 -2.60
N LEU A 59 -7.58 3.66 -2.86
CA LEU A 59 -6.48 2.71 -2.61
C LEU A 59 -5.32 2.90 -3.60
N GLU A 60 -5.57 3.55 -4.72
CA GLU A 60 -4.59 3.83 -5.78
C GLU A 60 -3.90 5.18 -5.61
N LEU A 61 -4.51 6.09 -4.83
CA LEU A 61 -3.93 7.37 -4.46
C LEU A 61 -2.74 7.13 -3.53
N ARG A 62 -1.54 7.10 -4.12
CA ARG A 62 -0.30 7.34 -3.37
C ARG A 62 -0.27 8.82 -3.01
N VAL A 63 -0.73 9.14 -1.80
CA VAL A 63 -0.47 10.44 -1.21
C VAL A 63 0.97 10.42 -0.73
N GLU A 64 1.82 11.22 -1.35
CA GLU A 64 3.11 11.56 -0.76
C GLU A 64 2.82 12.39 0.49
N THR A 65 2.79 11.72 1.64
CA THR A 65 2.70 12.40 2.94
C THR A 65 4.12 12.61 3.43
N GLU A 66 4.52 13.85 3.70
CA GLU A 66 5.60 14.08 4.65
C GLU A 66 5.23 13.33 5.94
N THR A 67 6.17 12.60 6.54
CA THR A 67 5.95 11.79 7.76
C THR A 67 5.80 12.68 8.99
N VAL A 68 4.83 13.58 8.95
CA VAL A 68 4.40 14.38 10.08
C VAL A 68 3.14 13.70 10.62
N ASP A 69 3.15 13.35 11.90
CA ASP A 69 1.95 12.85 12.56
C ASP A 69 0.91 13.96 12.60
N SER A 70 0.00 13.94 11.64
CA SER A 70 -1.08 14.92 11.53
C SER A 70 -2.12 14.79 12.65
N SER A 71 -2.08 13.70 13.45
CA SER A 71 -2.87 13.59 14.67
C SER A 71 -2.41 14.61 15.72
N ASP A 72 -1.10 14.80 15.87
CA ASP A 72 -0.54 15.80 16.79
C ASP A 72 -0.80 17.23 16.31
N GLN A 73 -1.05 17.41 15.01
CA GLN A 73 -1.27 18.72 14.42
C GLN A 73 -2.72 19.13 14.25
N HIS A 74 -3.64 18.19 14.48
CA HIS A 74 -5.07 18.29 14.24
C HIS A 74 -5.70 19.56 14.82
N ASP A 75 -5.37 19.91 16.06
CA ASP A 75 -5.96 21.07 16.73
C ASP A 75 -5.52 22.40 16.10
N ARG A 76 -4.28 22.49 15.59
CA ARG A 76 -3.79 23.69 14.90
C ARG A 76 -4.48 23.89 13.55
N ASP A 77 -4.74 22.81 12.83
CA ASP A 77 -5.27 22.86 11.47
C ASP A 77 -6.78 23.10 11.46
N LEU A 78 -7.50 22.59 12.47
CA LEU A 78 -8.94 22.80 12.62
C LEU A 78 -9.31 24.06 13.39
N TYR A 79 -8.50 24.44 14.39
CA TYR A 79 -8.77 25.60 15.25
C TYR A 79 -7.67 26.64 15.09
N PRO A 80 -7.79 27.56 14.11
CA PRO A 80 -6.88 28.69 14.04
C PRO A 80 -7.02 29.52 15.32
N ALA A 81 -5.89 30.04 15.82
CA ALA A 81 -5.86 30.82 17.05
C ALA A 81 -6.90 31.95 17.02
N PRO A 82 -7.58 32.23 18.15
CA PRO A 82 -8.62 33.25 18.20
C PRO A 82 -8.05 34.61 17.75
N GLY A 83 -8.51 35.08 16.58
CA GLY A 83 -8.06 36.32 15.94
C GLY A 83 -7.53 36.16 14.51
N ALA A 84 -7.31 34.94 14.02
CA ALA A 84 -6.91 34.70 12.62
C ALA A 84 -8.13 34.75 11.69
N VAL A 85 -8.43 35.93 11.16
CA VAL A 85 -9.39 36.11 10.05
C VAL A 85 -8.86 35.39 8.80
N ARG A 86 -9.59 34.38 8.31
CA ARG A 86 -9.41 33.89 6.93
C ARG A 86 -9.87 34.99 5.99
N GLY A 87 -8.92 35.61 5.32
CA GLY A 87 -9.16 36.56 4.25
C GLY A 87 -9.94 35.91 3.12
N GLU A 88 -11.17 36.39 2.98
CA GLU A 88 -11.93 36.62 1.75
C GLU A 88 -12.52 35.43 1.01
N GLY A 89 -13.85 35.48 0.93
CA GLY A 89 -14.64 34.69 0.01
C GLY A 89 -14.39 35.14 -1.42
N ILE A 90 -14.46 34.15 -2.30
CA ILE A 90 -14.62 34.36 -3.73
C ILE A 90 -16.13 34.45 -4.00
N SER A 91 -16.55 35.66 -4.36
CA SER A 91 -17.82 35.93 -5.03
C SER A 91 -17.67 35.76 -6.53
#